data_AF-A0A0D6ARU7-F1
#
_entry.id   AF-A0A0D6ARU7-F1
#
_cell.length_a   1.000
_cell.length_b   1.000
_cell.length_c   1.000
_cell.angle_alpha   90.00
_cell.angle_beta   90.00
_cell.angle_gamma   90.00
#
_symmetry.space_group_name_H-M   'P 1'
#
loop_
_entity.id
_entity.type
_entity.pdbx_description
1 polymer ?
#
loop_
_entity_poly.entity_id
_entity_poly.type
_entity_poly.pdbx_seq_one_letter_code
_entity_poly.pdbx_strand_id
1 'polypeptide(L)' 'MKIISLQFLNFRQFYGKSPIIYFANGEKNTTIIHGNNGSGKTTI' A
#
# COMPACT_ATOMS: atom_id res chain seq x y z
N MET A 1 17.17 -0.04 5.59
CA MET A 1 16.38 0.22 4.36
C MET A 1 14.99 0.64 4.78
N LYS A 2 14.40 1.69 4.17
CA LYS A 2 13.08 2.21 4.54
C LYS A 2 12.22 2.42 3.29
N ILE A 3 10.99 1.91 3.31
CA ILE A 3 10.01 2.13 2.25
C ILE A 3 9.31 3.46 2.55
N ILE A 4 9.36 4.39 1.59
CA ILE A 4 8.78 5.73 1.73
C ILE A 4 7.39 5.75 1.12
N SER A 5 7.23 5.12 -0.04
CA SER A 5 5.98 5.07 -0.77
C SER A 5 5.89 3.85 -1.67
N LEU A 6 4.67 3.51 -2.09
CA LEU A 6 4.36 2.43 -3.01
C LEU A 6 3.31 2.87 -4.03
N GLN A 7 3.48 2.49 -5.29
CA GLN A 7 2.50 2.69 -6.35
C GLN A 7 2.48 1.45 -7.25
N PHE A 8 1.28 0.99 -7.60
CA PHE A 8 1.08 -0.14 -8.49
C PHE A 8 0.71 0.33 -9.90
N LEU A 9 1.10 -0.46 -10.89
CA LEU A 9 0.62 -0.37 -12.25
C LEU A 9 0.28 -1.77 -12.75
N ASN A 10 -1.01 -2.06 -12.92
CA ASN A 10 -1.51 -3.36 -13.37
C ASN A 10 -0.92 -4.55 -12.59
N PHE A 11 -0.94 -4.47 -11.25
CA PHE A 11 -0.39 -5.51 -10.39
C PHE A 11 -1.51 -6.27 -9.67
N ARG A 12 -1.68 -7.54 -10.06
CA ARG A 12 -2.78 -8.42 -9.59
C ARG A 12 -4.15 -7.74 -9.76
N GLN A 13 -4.85 -7.50 -8.66
CA GLN A 13 -6.18 -6.88 -8.62
C GLN A 13 -6.16 -5.35 -8.69
N PHE A 14 -4.99 -4.71 -8.67
CA PHE A 14 -4.86 -3.27 -8.84
C PHE A 14 -4.67 -2.92 -10.32
N TYR A 15 -5.79 -2.77 -11.02
CA TYR A 15 -5.83 -2.37 -12.42
C TYR A 15 -5.57 -0.87 -12.59
N GLY A 16 -4.89 -0.52 -13.69
CA GLY A 16 -4.45 0.85 -13.94
C GLY A 16 -3.33 1.28 -12.99
N LYS A 17 -3.15 2.60 -12.89
CA LYS A 17 -2.16 3.21 -11.99
C LYS A 17 -2.83 3.54 -10.66
N SER A 18 -2.39 2.90 -9.58
CA SER A 18 -2.95 3.19 -8.25
C SER A 18 -2.55 4.59 -7.76
N PRO A 19 -3.27 5.17 -6.80
CA PRO A 19 -2.73 6.25 -5.97
C PRO A 19 -1.42 5.81 -5.30
N ILE A 20 -0.58 6.79 -4.99
CA ILE A 20 0.64 6.55 -4.21
C ILE A 20 0.25 6.36 -2.76
N ILE A 21 0.66 5.25 -2.17
CA ILE A 21 0.59 5.00 -0.73
C ILE A 21 1.86 5.59 -0.12
N TYR A 22 1.73 6.57 0.77
CA TYR A 22 2.85 7.05 1.59
C TYR A 22 2.83 6.38 2.95
N PHE A 23 3.95 5.80 3.35
CA PHE A 23 4.05 5.12 4.64
C PHE A 23 4.34 6.11 5.76
N ALA A 24 3.82 5.80 6.94
CA ALA A 24 4.01 6.56 8.16
C ALA A 24 5.49 6.73 8.51
N ASN A 25 5.83 7.86 9.14
CA ASN A 25 7.21 8.29 9.39
C ASN A 25 7.31 9.09 10.70
N GLY A 26 8.52 9.19 11.25
CA GLY A 26 8.84 9.92 12.47
C GLY A 26 8.41 9.13 13.70
N GLU A 27 7.89 9.82 14.71
CA GLU A 27 7.40 9.21 15.94
C GLU A 27 6.20 8.27 15.69
N LYS A 28 5.41 8.52 14.63
CA LYS A 28 4.34 7.65 14.18
C LYS A 28 4.79 6.89 12.93
N ASN A 29 5.51 5.80 13.12
CA ASN A 29 6.12 5.00 12.05
C ASN A 29 5.31 3.76 11.64
N THR A 30 4.12 3.55 12.21
CA THR A 30 3.27 2.40 11.92
C THR A 30 2.19 2.76 10.90
N THR A 31 2.13 2.02 9.80
CA THR A 31 1.04 2.10 8.80
C THR A 31 0.20 0.83 8.89
N ILE A 32 -1.13 0.96 9.00
CA ILE A 32 -2.06 -0.17 9.01
C ILE A 32 -2.82 -0.17 7.68
N ILE A 33 -2.77 -1.30 6.97
CA ILE A 33 -3.56 -1.53 5.75
C ILE A 33 -4.75 -2.43 6.12
N HIS A 34 -5.96 -1.89 6.02
CA HIS A 34 -7.19 -2.60 6.36
C HIS A 34 -8.15 -2.67 5.16
N GLY A 35 -9.11 -3.59 5.23
CA GLY A 35 -10.06 -3.88 4.16
C GLY A 35 -10.68 -5.27 4.30
N ASN A 36 -11.68 -5.57 3.48
CA ASN A 36 -12.39 -6.85 3.51
C ASN A 36 -11.52 -8.01 2.97
N ASN A 37 -11.94 -9.25 3.19
CA ASN A 37 -11.29 -10.41 2.59
C ASN A 37 -11.40 -10.33 1.06
N GLY A 38 -10.32 -10.70 0.35
CA GLY A 38 -10.22 -10.54 -1.09
C GLY A 38 -9.97 -9.10 -1.58
N SER A 39 -9.91 -8.09 -0.70
CA SER A 39 -9.68 -6.69 -1.11
C SER A 39 -8.23 -6.35 -1.48
N GLY A 40 -7.31 -7.33 -1.43
CA GLY A 40 -5.93 -7.15 -1.88
C GLY A 40 -4.94 -6.78 -0.77
N LYS A 41 -5.32 -6.85 0.51
CA LYS A 41 -4.42 -6.52 1.64
C LYS A 41 -3.08 -7.26 1.60
N THR A 42 -3.09 -8.57 1.32
CA THR A 42 -1.86 -9.40 1.23
C THR A 42 -1.04 -9.11 -0.03
N THR A 43 -1.63 -8.44 -1.03
CA THR A 43 -0.90 -8.05 -2.25
C THR A 43 -0.06 -6.80 -2.02
N ILE A 44 -0.47 -5.94 -1.09
CA ILE A 44 0.24 -4.70 -0.72
C ILE A 44 1.32 -5.02 0.31
#